data_AF-A0A838K9F9-F1
#
_entry.id   AF-A0A838K9F9-F1
#
_cell.length_a   1.000
_cell.length_b   1.000
_cell.length_c   1.000
_cell.angle_alpha   90.00
_cell.angle_beta   90.00
_cell.angle_gamma   90.00
#
_symmetry.space_group_name_H-M   'P 1'
#
loop_
_entity.id
_entity.type
_entity.pdbx_description
1 polymer ?
#
loop_
_entity_poly.entity_id
_entity_poly.type
_entity_poly.pdbx_seq_one_letter_code
_entity_poly.pdbx_strand_id
1 'polypeptide(L)'
;MTLLESLERDYRAAFLRYLPRRDEAALHRGYELGRSAVTNGLSILDLAQVHHDVFLAVLRDTPGENLTEVASSASEFFLEVLATYDMAQRSFREGT
;
A
#
# COMPACT_ATOMS: atom_id res chain seq x y z
N MET A 1 -14.48 -14.62 -3.31
CA MET A 1 -13.57 -13.46 -3.36
C MET A 1 -12.18 -13.97 -3.02
N THR A 2 -11.21 -13.75 -3.91
CA THR A 2 -9.82 -14.19 -3.72
C THR A 2 -9.11 -13.31 -2.68
N LEU A 3 -7.95 -13.77 -2.19
CA LEU A 3 -7.10 -12.96 -1.31
C LEU A 3 -6.66 -11.66 -1.99
N LEU A 4 -6.35 -11.73 -3.29
CA LEU A 4 -5.92 -10.57 -4.08
C LEU A 4 -7.05 -9.55 -4.26
N GLU A 5 -8.27 -9.99 -4.57
CA GLU A 5 -9.45 -9.11 -4.66
C GLU A 5 -9.77 -8.43 -3.32
N SER A 6 -9.54 -9.14 -2.21
CA SER A 6 -9.72 -8.58 -0.87
C SER A 6 -8.67 -7.53 -0.56
N LEU A 7 -7.40 -7.82 -0.87
CA LEU A 7 -6.30 -6.87 -0.73
C LEU A 7 -6.55 -5.62 -1.57
N GLU A 8 -6.94 -5.75 -2.84
CA GLU A 8 -7.18 -4.60 -3.72
C GLU A 8 -8.26 -3.67 -3.17
N ARG A 9 -9.38 -4.23 -2.73
CA ARG A 9 -10.47 -3.43 -2.14
C ARG A 9 -10.01 -2.69 -0.88
N ASP A 10 -9.37 -3.40 0.05
CA ASP A 10 -9.01 -2.82 1.35
C ASP A 10 -7.84 -1.83 1.19
N TYR A 11 -6.91 -2.11 0.27
CA TYR A 11 -5.84 -1.21 -0.15
C TYR A 11 -6.40 0.09 -0.74
N ARG A 12 -7.32 0.00 -1.70
CA ARG A 12 -7.97 1.18 -2.29
C ARG A 12 -8.63 2.04 -1.23
N ALA A 13 -9.35 1.44 -0.28
CA ALA A 13 -10.03 2.16 0.78
C ALA A 13 -9.04 2.91 1.69
N ALA A 14 -7.95 2.26 2.12
CA ALA A 14 -6.91 2.89 2.93
C ALA A 14 -6.16 3.99 2.17
N PHE A 15 -5.82 3.73 0.90
CA PHE A 15 -5.11 4.66 0.03
C PHE A 15 -5.89 5.95 -0.20
N LEU A 16 -7.17 5.86 -0.58
CA LEU A 16 -8.04 7.03 -0.79
C LEU A 16 -8.25 7.85 0.48
N ARG A 17 -8.20 7.21 1.66
CA ARG A 17 -8.28 7.93 2.94
C ARG A 17 -6.98 8.65 3.29
N TYR A 18 -5.83 8.10 2.87
CA TYR A 18 -4.53 8.71 3.13
C TYR A 18 -4.31 9.99 2.31
N LEU A 19 -4.63 9.98 1.01
CA LEU A 19 -4.27 11.06 0.07
C LEU A 19 -4.68 12.49 0.49
N PRO A 20 -5.90 12.77 1.00
CA PRO A 20 -6.33 14.15 1.23
C PRO A 20 -5.73 14.81 2.49
N ARG A 21 -5.18 14.01 3.41
CA ARG A 21 -4.82 14.48 4.77
C ARG A 21 -3.51 13.94 5.32
N ARG A 22 -2.85 13.00 4.62
CA ARG A 22 -1.74 12.20 5.17
C ARG A 22 -2.07 11.67 6.56
N ASP A 23 -3.29 11.16 6.71
CA ASP A 23 -3.83 10.70 7.98
C ASP A 23 -2.99 9.56 8.54
N GLU A 24 -2.37 9.74 9.71
CA GLU A 24 -1.57 8.72 10.40
C GLU A 24 -2.37 7.43 10.63
N ALA A 25 -3.68 7.54 10.87
CA ALA A 25 -4.53 6.37 11.01
C ALA A 25 -4.65 5.59 9.70
N ALA A 26 -4.71 6.28 8.56
CA ALA A 26 -4.72 5.64 7.25
C ALA A 26 -3.35 5.03 6.91
N LEU A 27 -2.25 5.69 7.28
CA LEU A 27 -0.91 5.15 7.13
C LEU A 27 -0.72 3.87 7.96
N HIS A 28 -1.19 3.87 9.20
CA HIS A 28 -1.22 2.68 10.05
C HIS A 28 -2.05 1.54 9.43
N ARG A 29 -3.19 1.84 8.79
CA ARG A 29 -3.92 0.83 8.01
C ARG A 29 -3.09 0.25 6.86
N GLY A 30 -2.27 1.08 6.19
CA GLY A 30 -1.32 0.62 5.20
C GLY A 30 -0.32 -0.41 5.76
N TYR A 31 0.25 -0.13 6.92
CA TYR A 31 1.12 -1.07 7.65
C TYR A 31 0.39 -2.39 7.97
N GLU A 32 -0.83 -2.33 8.51
CA GLU A 32 -1.62 -3.53 8.83
C GLU A 32 -1.92 -4.38 7.58
N LEU A 33 -2.23 -3.73 6.45
CA LEU A 33 -2.43 -4.40 5.16
C LEU A 33 -1.16 -5.13 4.71
N GLY A 34 -0.01 -4.48 4.78
CA GLY A 34 1.28 -5.09 4.43
C GLY A 34 1.60 -6.30 5.33
N ARG A 35 1.34 -6.18 6.63
CA ARG A 35 1.55 -7.27 7.59
C ARG A 35 0.63 -8.45 7.32
N SER A 36 -0.63 -8.16 6.99
CA SER A 36 -1.61 -9.18 6.60
C SER A 36 -1.19 -9.87 5.30
N ALA A 37 -0.73 -9.13 4.30
CA ALA A 37 -0.27 -9.68 3.03
C ALA A 37 0.92 -10.65 3.22
N VAL A 38 1.91 -10.27 4.03
CA VAL A 38 3.01 -11.15 4.44
C VAL A 38 2.49 -12.41 5.13
N THR A 39 1.58 -12.26 6.10
CA THR A 39 1.04 -13.39 6.88
C THR A 39 0.26 -14.37 6.00
N ASN A 40 -0.43 -13.86 4.97
CA ASN A 40 -1.20 -14.67 4.00
C ASN A 40 -0.35 -15.17 2.83
N GLY A 41 0.97 -14.92 2.82
CA GLY A 41 1.88 -15.39 1.79
C GLY A 41 1.71 -14.71 0.42
N LEU A 42 1.12 -13.51 0.37
CA LEU A 42 1.01 -12.75 -0.88
C LEU A 42 2.39 -12.23 -1.30
N SER A 43 2.65 -12.26 -2.61
CA SER A 43 3.92 -11.78 -3.15
C SER A 43 4.03 -10.27 -3.01
N ILE A 44 5.26 -9.78 -2.80
CA ILE A 44 5.56 -8.34 -2.92
C ILE A 44 5.22 -7.80 -4.32
N LEU A 45 5.27 -8.65 -5.35
CA LEU A 45 4.88 -8.29 -6.72
C LEU A 45 3.36 -8.11 -6.84
N ASP A 46 2.56 -8.94 -6.16
CA ASP A 46 1.11 -8.78 -6.12
C ASP A 46 0.74 -7.44 -5.47
N LEU A 47 1.41 -7.09 -4.37
CA LEU A 47 1.22 -5.83 -3.69
C LEU A 47 1.62 -4.62 -4.56
N ALA A 48 2.75 -4.72 -5.26
CA ALA A 48 3.21 -3.67 -6.18
C ALA A 48 2.23 -3.46 -7.33
N GLN A 49 1.67 -4.54 -7.89
CA GLN A 49 0.63 -4.49 -8.92
C GLN A 49 -0.63 -3.80 -8.40
N VAL A 50 -1.14 -4.21 -7.24
CA VAL A 50 -2.31 -3.60 -6.58
C VAL A 50 -2.09 -2.10 -6.35
N HIS A 51 -0.92 -1.71 -5.82
CA HIS A 51 -0.59 -0.30 -5.63
C HIS A 51 -0.65 0.48 -6.95
N HIS A 52 -0.03 -0.05 -8.00
CA HIS A 52 0.02 0.61 -9.29
C HIS A 52 -1.37 0.77 -9.91
N ASP A 53 -2.22 -0.26 -9.85
CA ASP A 53 -3.57 -0.23 -10.41
C ASP A 53 -4.47 0.77 -9.67
N VAL A 54 -4.38 0.82 -8.34
CA VAL A 54 -5.08 1.81 -7.52
C VAL A 54 -4.56 3.22 -7.77
N PHE A 55 -3.25 3.39 -7.87
CA PHE A 55 -2.63 4.70 -8.11
C PHE A 55 -2.99 5.25 -9.48
N LEU A 56 -2.96 4.43 -10.54
CA LEU A 56 -3.40 4.83 -11.88
C LEU A 56 -4.87 5.26 -11.90
N ALA A 57 -5.74 4.56 -11.16
CA ALA A 57 -7.14 4.95 -11.04
C ALA A 57 -7.29 6.35 -10.42
N VAL A 58 -6.53 6.63 -9.35
CA VAL A 58 -6.51 7.96 -8.71
C VAL A 58 -5.98 9.03 -9.65
N LEU A 59 -4.87 8.78 -10.35
CA LEU A 59 -4.26 9.77 -11.24
C LEU A 59 -5.19 10.22 -12.36
N ARG A 60 -6.06 9.33 -12.87
CA ARG A 60 -7.06 9.68 -13.90
C ARG A 60 -8.07 10.73 -13.44
N ASP A 61 -8.38 10.74 -12.15
CA ASP A 61 -9.37 11.64 -11.55
C ASP A 61 -8.70 12.84 -10.84
N THR A 62 -7.37 12.91 -10.84
CA THR A 62 -6.60 13.95 -10.13
C THR A 62 -6.36 15.16 -11.03
N PRO A 63 -6.73 16.38 -10.60
CA PRO A 63 -6.38 17.62 -11.31
C PRO A 63 -4.87 17.79 -11.46
N GLY A 64 -4.44 18.38 -12.58
CA GLY A 64 -3.03 18.51 -12.95
C GLY A 64 -2.17 19.17 -11.86
N GLU A 65 -2.71 20.20 -11.20
CA GLU A 65 -2.06 20.93 -10.11
C GLU A 65 -1.79 20.07 -8.85
N ASN A 66 -2.54 18.98 -8.66
CA ASN A 66 -2.44 18.11 -7.50
C ASN A 66 -1.61 16.83 -7.77
N LEU A 67 -1.20 16.59 -9.03
CA LEU A 67 -0.52 15.34 -9.42
C LEU A 67 0.75 15.07 -8.62
N THR A 68 1.57 16.10 -8.39
CA THR A 68 2.82 15.96 -7.63
C THR A 68 2.56 15.58 -6.17
N GLU A 69 1.61 16.24 -5.51
CA GLU A 69 1.26 15.95 -4.11
C GLU A 69 0.69 14.53 -3.95
N VAL A 70 -0.20 14.15 -4.86
CA VAL A 70 -0.78 12.81 -4.89
C VAL A 70 0.29 11.75 -5.15
N ALA A 71 1.22 11.98 -6.08
CA ALA A 71 2.32 11.06 -6.36
C ALA A 71 3.29 10.92 -5.17
N SER A 72 3.63 12.01 -4.48
CA SER A 72 4.46 11.96 -3.28
C SER A 72 3.78 11.19 -2.15
N SER A 73 2.49 11.45 -1.90
CA SER A 73 1.71 10.74 -0.89
C SER A 73 1.52 9.27 -1.24
N ALA A 74 1.33 8.93 -2.51
CA ALA A 74 1.27 7.55 -2.98
C ALA A 74 2.54 6.78 -2.63
N SER A 75 3.71 7.40 -2.84
CA SER A 75 5.00 6.79 -2.51
C SER A 75 5.18 6.56 -1.02
N GLU A 76 4.80 7.53 -0.17
CA GLU A 76 4.90 7.38 1.29
C GLU A 76 4.04 6.22 1.79
N PHE A 77 2.78 6.16 1.34
CA PHE A 77 1.88 5.07 1.71
C PHE A 77 2.42 3.71 1.26
N PHE A 78 2.96 3.63 0.04
CA PHE A 78 3.51 2.39 -0.49
C PHE A 78 4.72 1.90 0.31
N LEU A 79 5.64 2.81 0.66
CA LEU A 79 6.81 2.48 1.48
C LEU A 79 6.41 1.97 2.86
N GLU A 80 5.38 2.55 3.49
CA GLU A 80 4.85 2.07 4.77
C GLU A 80 4.34 0.64 4.65
N VAL A 81 3.58 0.32 3.60
CA VAL A 81 3.07 -1.03 3.37
C VAL A 81 4.23 -2.01 3.11
N LEU A 82 5.25 -1.59 2.36
CA LEU A 82 6.43 -2.41 2.06
C LEU A 82 7.36 -2.63 3.24
N ALA A 83 7.34 -1.76 4.25
CA ALA A 83 8.17 -1.91 5.45
C ALA A 83 7.95 -3.26 6.13
N THR A 84 6.73 -3.83 6.06
CA THR A 84 6.42 -5.14 6.65
C THR A 84 7.13 -6.29 5.93
N TYR A 85 7.34 -6.19 4.62
CA TYR A 85 8.09 -7.17 3.84
C TYR A 85 9.58 -7.11 4.16
N ASP A 86 10.15 -5.92 4.31
CA ASP A 86 11.55 -5.75 4.73
C ASP A 86 11.77 -6.32 6.14
N MET A 87 10.88 -6.00 7.09
CA MET A 87 10.92 -6.57 8.44
C MET A 87 10.86 -8.10 8.42
N ALA A 88 9.96 -8.69 7.63
CA ALA A 88 9.83 -10.14 7.52
C ALA A 88 11.09 -10.80 6.93
N GLN A 89 11.70 -10.19 5.91
CA GLN A 89 12.96 -10.67 5.33
C GLN A 89 14.12 -10.60 6.32
N ARG A 90 14.22 -9.54 7.13
CA ARG A 90 15.25 -9.43 8.18
C ARG A 90 15.10 -10.50 9.24
N SER A 91 13.88 -10.70 9.76
CA SER A 91 13.61 -11.75 10.75
C SER A 91 13.94 -13.15 10.23
N PHE A 92 13.71 -13.42 8.94
CA PHE A 92 14.12 -14.67 8.31
C PHE A 92 15.65 -14.85 8.30
N ARG A 93 16.41 -13.79 7.99
CA ARG A 93 17.88 -13.82 7.96
C ARG A 93 18.52 -13.92 9.34
N GLU A 94 17.91 -13.31 10.36
CA GLU A 94 18.42 -13.31 11.75
C GLU A 94 18.12 -14.62 12.49
N GLY A 95 17.10 -15.37 12.06
CA GLY A 95 16.74 -16.67 12.62
C GLY A 95 17.55 -17.85 12.07
N THR A 96 18.65 -17.59 11.36
CA THR A 96 19.57 -18.59 10.77
C THR A 96 20.95 -18.47 11.41
#